data_AF-A0A0S8BHU7-F1
#
_entry.id   AF-A0A0S8BHU7-F1
#
_cell.length_a   1.000
_cell.length_b   1.000
_cell.length_c   1.000
_cell.angle_alpha   90.00
_cell.angle_beta   90.00
_cell.angle_gamma   90.00
#
_symmetry.space_group_name_H-M   'P 1'
#
loop_
_entity.id
_entity.type
_entity.pdbx_description
1 polymer ?
#
loop_
_entity_poly.entity_id
_entity_poly.type
_entity_poly.pdbx_seq_one_letter_code
_entity_poly.pdbx_strand_id
1 'polypeptide(L)'
;MGLPPAKRLRLKFVFENVLNYAKNPFGWLVLKGGYGRGKTHLAAAIANYRINHGQPVLFVNTPDLLDHLRAAYSPTADVGFDDRFNQVRNAPMLILDDLGTQSNTDWAQEKLYQIFNYRYNARLPTVVTTNQELEAIEGRIRSRLVDHRLVQILTIIAPDFRRAGFDETQPDLSTLDLHNDQTFSTFNLRERELPQHEANNLQRAFEAAKAFAENPVDWLVFNSIAHGNGKTHLAAAIANQLARKGEVVLFISVPDLLDHLRATYSPSSVIKYDRRFNEVKTSPVLVLDDLGTESATPWAREKLYQLLNHRYIARLPTVITTATPIKDLDPQLESRMMDESRSTFFVIKAPSYRGKIRTKRSTHR
;
A
#
# COMPACT_ATOMS: atom_id res chain seq x y z
N MET A 1 -2.71 -8.78 -22.45
CA MET A 1 -1.58 -7.97 -22.96
C MET A 1 -1.36 -6.84 -21.97
N GLY A 2 -0.23 -6.71 -21.27
CA GLY A 2 -0.21 -5.76 -20.14
C GLY A 2 1.11 -5.14 -19.69
N LEU A 3 2.27 -5.61 -20.18
CA LEU A 3 3.56 -5.05 -19.76
C LEU A 3 4.36 -4.48 -20.96
N PRO A 4 5.05 -3.34 -20.81
CA PRO A 4 6.01 -2.84 -21.81
C PRO A 4 7.05 -3.91 -22.18
N PRO A 5 7.53 -3.97 -23.44
CA PRO A 5 8.47 -5.00 -23.91
C PRO A 5 9.71 -5.17 -23.02
N ALA A 6 10.28 -4.07 -22.54
CA ALA A 6 11.44 -4.08 -21.64
C ALA A 6 11.13 -4.71 -20.26
N LYS A 7 9.93 -4.50 -19.72
CA LYS A 7 9.51 -5.14 -18.45
C LYS A 7 9.26 -6.64 -18.65
N ARG A 8 8.66 -7.05 -19.78
CA ARG A 8 8.47 -8.48 -20.11
C ARG A 8 9.80 -9.22 -20.26
N LEU A 9 10.77 -8.60 -20.95
CA LEU A 9 12.11 -9.17 -21.09
C LEU A 9 12.80 -9.34 -19.74
N ARG A 10 12.69 -8.36 -18.84
CA ARG A 10 13.24 -8.48 -17.47
C ARG A 10 12.53 -9.54 -16.63
N LEU A 11 11.20 -9.64 -16.68
CA LEU A 11 10.48 -10.69 -15.95
C LEU A 11 10.82 -12.08 -16.46
N LYS A 12 10.92 -12.25 -17.79
CA LYS A 12 11.38 -13.48 -18.40
C LYS A 12 12.81 -13.82 -17.97
N PHE A 13 13.71 -12.84 -17.98
CA PHE A 13 15.08 -12.98 -17.48
C PHE A 13 15.10 -13.41 -16.00
N VAL A 14 14.33 -12.76 -15.13
CA VAL A 14 14.25 -13.15 -13.71
C VAL A 14 13.72 -14.56 -13.57
N PHE A 15 12.63 -14.91 -14.27
CA PHE A 15 12.04 -16.24 -14.23
C PHE A 15 13.02 -17.31 -14.69
N GLU A 16 13.73 -17.09 -15.80
CA GLU A 16 14.74 -18.03 -16.32
C GLU A 16 15.89 -18.21 -15.33
N ASN A 17 16.37 -17.14 -14.70
CA ASN A 17 17.43 -17.24 -13.68
C ASN A 17 16.95 -17.93 -12.41
N VAL A 18 15.72 -17.66 -11.95
CA VAL A 18 15.10 -18.36 -10.81
C VAL A 18 14.95 -19.84 -11.11
N LEU A 19 14.47 -20.20 -12.30
CA LEU A 19 14.32 -21.58 -12.73
C LEU A 19 15.67 -22.30 -12.83
N ASN A 20 16.68 -21.63 -13.38
CA ASN A 20 18.04 -22.17 -13.45
C ASN A 20 18.63 -22.41 -12.05
N TYR A 21 18.44 -21.46 -11.12
CA TYR A 21 18.85 -21.64 -9.74
C TYR A 21 18.09 -22.77 -9.04
N ALA A 22 16.78 -22.93 -9.28
CA ALA A 22 16.01 -24.05 -8.73
C ALA A 22 16.51 -25.42 -9.23
N LYS A 23 16.92 -25.50 -10.51
CA LYS A 23 17.52 -26.71 -11.08
C LYS A 23 18.89 -27.01 -10.47
N ASN A 24 19.75 -26.00 -10.40
CA ASN A 24 21.15 -26.11 -9.98
C ASN A 24 21.50 -25.02 -8.95
N PRO A 25 21.09 -25.16 -7.68
CA PRO A 25 21.32 -24.12 -6.69
C PRO A 25 22.79 -24.15 -6.29
N PHE A 26 23.50 -23.14 -6.75
CA PHE A 26 24.89 -22.88 -6.39
C PHE A 26 25.01 -21.43 -5.92
N GLY A 27 25.73 -21.23 -4.83
CA GLY A 27 25.86 -19.90 -4.23
C GLY A 27 24.53 -19.38 -3.70
N TRP A 28 24.35 -18.07 -3.74
CA TRP A 28 23.20 -17.41 -3.16
C TRP A 28 22.38 -16.66 -4.21
N LEU A 29 21.07 -16.60 -3.99
CA LEU A 29 20.15 -15.83 -4.81
C LEU A 29 19.44 -14.77 -3.97
N VAL A 30 19.63 -13.51 -4.30
CA VAL A 30 18.96 -12.38 -3.65
C VAL A 30 17.87 -11.85 -4.57
N LEU A 31 16.61 -11.98 -4.14
CA LEU A 31 15.45 -11.40 -4.81
C LEU A 31 15.11 -10.07 -4.12
N LYS A 32 15.36 -8.94 -4.78
CA LYS A 32 15.06 -7.61 -4.23
C LYS A 32 14.01 -6.84 -5.04
N GLY A 33 13.24 -5.98 -4.39
CA GLY A 33 12.25 -5.11 -5.05
C GLY A 33 11.07 -4.78 -4.13
N GLY A 34 10.25 -3.80 -4.52
CA GLY A 34 9.10 -3.33 -3.72
C GLY A 34 8.08 -4.42 -3.33
N TYR A 35 7.13 -4.06 -2.48
CA TYR A 35 6.17 -5.00 -1.88
C TYR A 35 5.31 -5.72 -2.93
N GLY A 36 4.97 -6.97 -2.61
CA GLY A 36 4.01 -7.78 -3.38
C GLY A 36 4.41 -8.14 -4.82
N ARG A 37 5.62 -7.81 -5.25
CA ARG A 37 6.15 -8.14 -6.59
C ARG A 37 6.51 -9.62 -6.83
N GLY A 38 5.92 -10.55 -6.08
CA GLY A 38 6.11 -12.00 -6.28
C GLY A 38 7.45 -12.56 -5.77
N LYS A 39 8.23 -11.84 -4.96
CA LYS A 39 9.53 -12.32 -4.42
C LYS A 39 9.37 -13.58 -3.57
N THR A 40 8.49 -13.53 -2.55
CA THR A 40 8.12 -14.68 -1.72
C THR A 40 7.58 -15.83 -2.56
N HIS A 41 6.76 -15.52 -3.58
CA HIS A 41 6.20 -16.54 -4.46
C HIS A 41 7.28 -17.26 -5.29
N LEU A 42 8.23 -16.51 -5.86
CA LEU A 42 9.37 -17.08 -6.57
C LEU A 42 10.28 -17.90 -5.64
N ALA A 43 10.51 -17.42 -4.42
CA ALA A 43 11.25 -18.16 -3.40
C ALA A 43 10.53 -19.48 -3.01
N ALA A 44 9.22 -19.44 -2.84
CA ALA A 44 8.41 -20.64 -2.58
C ALA A 44 8.39 -21.59 -3.79
N ALA A 45 8.38 -21.07 -5.02
CA ALA A 45 8.48 -21.89 -6.23
C ALA A 45 9.82 -22.63 -6.31
N ILE A 46 10.93 -21.99 -5.94
CA ILE A 46 12.23 -22.65 -5.78
C ILE A 46 12.14 -23.76 -4.74
N ALA A 47 11.57 -23.47 -3.56
CA ALA A 47 11.41 -24.45 -2.48
C ALA A 47 10.66 -25.70 -2.96
N ASN A 48 9.47 -25.49 -3.54
CA ASN A 48 8.61 -26.56 -4.05
C ASN A 48 9.30 -27.37 -5.14
N TYR A 49 10.03 -26.71 -6.06
CA TYR A 49 10.79 -27.40 -7.08
C TYR A 49 11.80 -28.39 -6.45
N ARG A 50 12.57 -27.96 -5.45
CA ARG A 50 13.59 -28.80 -4.79
C ARG A 50 12.99 -29.93 -3.96
N ILE A 51 11.93 -29.64 -3.21
CA ILE A 51 11.20 -30.63 -2.42
C ILE A 51 10.66 -31.74 -3.32
N ASN A 52 10.08 -31.38 -4.47
CA ASN A 52 9.58 -32.35 -5.46
C ASN A 52 10.68 -33.21 -6.09
N HIS A 53 11.95 -32.80 -6.00
CA HIS A 53 13.12 -33.56 -6.44
C HIS A 53 13.85 -34.23 -5.27
N GLY A 54 13.18 -34.37 -4.11
CA GLY A 54 13.70 -35.11 -2.95
C GLY A 54 14.79 -34.37 -2.16
N GLN A 55 14.93 -33.05 -2.36
CA GLN A 55 15.96 -32.26 -1.69
C GLN A 55 15.34 -31.37 -0.59
N PRO A 56 15.82 -31.48 0.66
CA PRO A 56 15.26 -30.74 1.78
C PRO A 56 15.56 -29.24 1.68
N VAL A 57 14.53 -28.44 1.93
CA VAL A 57 14.62 -26.97 1.96
C VAL A 57 14.05 -26.48 3.28
N LEU A 58 14.78 -25.58 3.96
CA LEU A 58 14.26 -24.84 5.08
C LEU A 58 13.79 -23.47 4.61
N PHE A 59 12.48 -23.25 4.59
CA PHE A 59 11.87 -21.96 4.29
C PHE A 59 11.44 -21.30 5.60
N VAL A 60 11.89 -20.07 5.86
CA VAL A 60 11.49 -19.34 7.06
C VAL A 60 11.38 -17.84 6.79
N ASN A 61 10.36 -17.22 7.38
CA ASN A 61 10.23 -15.77 7.44
C ASN A 61 11.24 -15.20 8.46
N THR A 62 11.95 -14.13 8.07
CA THR A 62 13.08 -13.61 8.87
C THR A 62 12.65 -13.05 10.24
N PRO A 63 11.62 -12.18 10.34
CA PRO A 63 10.99 -11.82 11.62
C PRO A 63 10.63 -13.04 12.49
N ASP A 64 9.89 -13.99 11.94
CA ASP A 64 9.43 -15.16 12.70
C ASP A 64 10.60 -16.01 13.21
N LEU A 65 11.67 -16.16 12.42
CA LEU A 65 12.88 -16.85 12.83
C LEU A 65 13.50 -16.19 14.08
N LEU A 66 13.60 -14.86 14.06
CA LEU A 66 14.21 -14.11 15.15
C LEU A 66 13.37 -14.15 16.41
N ASP A 67 12.05 -14.05 16.29
CA ASP A 67 11.15 -14.14 17.44
C ASP A 67 11.19 -15.53 18.07
N HIS A 68 11.23 -16.58 17.26
CA HIS A 68 11.43 -17.94 17.75
C HIS A 68 12.79 -18.16 18.44
N LEU A 69 13.87 -17.65 17.84
CA LEU A 69 15.20 -17.72 18.44
C LEU A 69 15.28 -16.94 19.77
N ARG A 70 14.52 -15.85 19.89
CA ARG A 70 14.42 -15.07 21.13
C ARG A 70 13.62 -15.81 22.20
N ALA A 71 12.50 -16.43 21.82
CA ALA A 71 11.68 -17.22 22.74
C ALA A 71 12.42 -18.44 23.31
N ALA A 72 13.25 -19.10 22.48
CA ALA A 72 14.07 -20.24 22.89
C ALA A 72 15.23 -19.88 23.83
N TYR A 73 15.49 -18.58 24.07
CA TYR A 73 16.47 -18.09 25.04
C TYR A 73 15.93 -18.05 26.48
N SER A 74 14.64 -18.34 26.70
CA SER A 74 14.06 -18.39 28.04
C SER A 74 14.63 -19.59 28.82
N PRO A 75 14.98 -19.44 30.11
CA PRO A 75 15.57 -20.49 30.96
C PRO A 75 14.76 -21.80 31.09
N THR A 76 13.55 -21.85 30.53
CA THR A 76 12.54 -22.88 30.73
C THR A 76 12.15 -23.63 29.44
N ALA A 77 12.88 -23.46 28.33
CA ALA A 77 12.52 -24.07 27.05
C ALA A 77 13.11 -25.49 26.89
N ASP A 78 12.23 -26.50 26.72
CA ASP A 78 12.56 -27.92 26.54
C ASP A 78 13.23 -28.27 25.19
N VAL A 79 13.36 -27.32 24.27
CA VAL A 79 14.06 -27.49 22.98
C VAL A 79 15.15 -26.43 22.88
N GLY A 80 16.40 -26.89 22.86
CA GLY A 80 17.58 -26.03 22.92
C GLY A 80 17.62 -25.05 21.75
N PHE A 81 17.71 -23.75 22.08
CA PHE A 81 18.06 -22.67 21.15
C PHE A 81 19.12 -23.10 20.11
N ASP A 82 20.12 -23.85 20.56
CA ASP A 82 21.22 -24.33 19.75
C ASP A 82 20.79 -25.29 18.63
N ASP A 83 19.82 -26.17 18.85
CA ASP A 83 19.39 -27.14 17.84
C ASP A 83 18.71 -26.47 16.64
N ARG A 84 17.79 -25.54 16.92
CA ARG A 84 17.10 -24.80 15.85
C ARG A 84 18.05 -23.84 15.14
N PHE A 85 18.93 -23.17 15.88
CA PHE A 85 19.95 -22.31 15.27
C PHE A 85 20.92 -23.11 14.40
N ASN A 86 21.32 -24.31 14.84
CA ASN A 86 22.11 -25.25 14.05
C ASN A 86 21.36 -25.76 12.82
N GLN A 87 20.07 -26.07 12.93
CA GLN A 87 19.25 -26.49 11.81
C GLN A 87 19.22 -25.41 10.71
N VAL A 88 19.06 -24.13 11.10
CA VAL A 88 19.07 -23.00 10.15
C VAL A 88 20.43 -22.82 9.50
N ARG A 89 21.51 -22.88 10.27
CA ARG A 89 22.88 -22.74 9.74
C ARG A 89 23.25 -23.86 8.77
N ASN A 90 22.85 -25.09 9.08
CA ASN A 90 23.27 -26.29 8.34
C ASN A 90 22.25 -26.78 7.30
N ALA A 91 21.10 -26.11 7.15
CA ALA A 91 20.09 -26.50 6.18
C ALA A 91 20.71 -26.67 4.77
N PRO A 92 20.50 -27.82 4.09
CA PRO A 92 21.07 -28.07 2.76
C PRO A 92 20.69 -26.97 1.75
N MET A 93 19.50 -26.40 1.92
CA MET A 93 19.10 -25.15 1.30
C MET A 93 18.29 -24.33 2.29
N LEU A 94 18.65 -23.04 2.43
CA LEU A 94 17.94 -22.10 3.28
C LEU A 94 17.28 -21.03 2.43
N ILE A 95 16.03 -20.73 2.73
CA ILE A 95 15.30 -19.58 2.18
C ILE A 95 14.91 -18.68 3.34
N LEU A 96 15.46 -17.47 3.35
CA LEU A 96 15.13 -16.40 4.29
C LEU A 96 14.23 -15.38 3.58
N ASP A 97 12.95 -15.39 3.93
CA ASP A 97 11.97 -14.48 3.37
C ASP A 97 11.88 -13.16 4.17
N ASP A 98 11.61 -12.06 3.47
CA ASP A 98 11.41 -10.70 3.99
C ASP A 98 12.55 -10.17 4.88
N LEU A 99 13.80 -10.36 4.45
CA LEU A 99 14.96 -9.76 5.13
C LEU A 99 14.84 -8.23 5.14
N GLY A 100 14.94 -7.65 6.34
CA GLY A 100 14.91 -6.21 6.61
C GLY A 100 13.62 -5.71 7.29
N THR A 101 12.56 -6.52 7.34
CA THR A 101 11.30 -6.13 8.01
C THR A 101 11.31 -6.34 9.52
N GLN A 102 12.33 -7.03 10.05
CA GLN A 102 12.52 -7.31 11.47
C GLN A 102 12.92 -6.07 12.29
N SER A 103 12.77 -6.17 13.61
CA SER A 103 13.28 -5.17 14.55
C SER A 103 14.81 -5.03 14.48
N ASN A 104 15.31 -3.79 14.36
CA ASN A 104 16.73 -3.48 14.16
C ASN A 104 17.57 -3.55 15.45
N THR A 105 17.36 -4.58 16.27
CA THR A 105 18.10 -4.77 17.52
C THR A 105 19.50 -5.34 17.25
N ASP A 106 20.50 -4.96 18.06
CA ASP A 106 21.87 -5.49 17.95
C ASP A 106 21.89 -7.02 18.00
N TRP A 107 21.05 -7.61 18.84
CA TRP A 107 20.89 -9.06 18.93
C TRP A 107 20.42 -9.69 17.60
N ALA A 108 19.43 -9.09 16.94
CA ALA A 108 18.92 -9.60 15.67
C ALA A 108 19.99 -9.50 14.58
N GLN A 109 20.71 -8.37 14.52
CA GLN A 109 21.81 -8.17 13.57
C GLN A 109 22.94 -9.19 13.79
N GLU A 110 23.30 -9.44 15.05
CA GLU A 110 24.35 -10.38 15.38
C GLU A 110 23.97 -11.83 15.04
N LYS A 111 22.72 -12.24 15.31
CA LYS A 111 22.25 -13.59 14.93
C LYS A 111 22.14 -13.79 13.43
N LEU A 112 21.65 -12.80 12.69
CA LEU A 112 21.63 -12.84 11.22
C LEU A 112 23.06 -12.89 10.66
N TYR A 113 23.96 -12.07 11.19
CA TYR A 113 25.38 -12.09 10.80
C TYR A 113 25.99 -13.48 11.00
N GLN A 114 25.74 -14.14 12.13
CA GLN A 114 26.23 -15.50 12.39
C GLN A 114 25.70 -16.53 11.38
N ILE A 115 24.42 -16.46 11.02
CA ILE A 115 23.81 -17.33 10.01
C ILE A 115 24.45 -17.08 8.64
N PHE A 116 24.45 -15.82 8.17
CA PHE A 116 25.00 -15.46 6.86
C PHE A 116 26.48 -15.78 6.76
N ASN A 117 27.27 -15.46 7.79
CA ASN A 117 28.71 -15.71 7.80
C ASN A 117 29.03 -17.21 7.72
N TYR A 118 28.34 -18.04 8.51
CA TYR A 118 28.54 -19.48 8.47
C TYR A 118 28.23 -20.05 7.07
N ARG A 119 27.06 -19.71 6.52
CA ARG A 119 26.61 -20.22 5.22
C ARG A 119 27.46 -19.70 4.07
N TYR A 120 28.01 -18.48 4.19
CA TYR A 120 28.89 -17.88 3.21
C TYR A 120 30.21 -18.65 3.13
N ASN A 121 30.82 -18.91 4.29
CA ASN A 121 32.08 -19.67 4.37
C ASN A 121 31.91 -21.12 3.92
N ALA A 122 30.80 -21.75 4.28
CA ALA A 122 30.47 -23.11 3.87
C ALA A 122 29.89 -23.21 2.43
N ARG A 123 29.70 -22.07 1.73
CA ARG A 123 29.10 -21.96 0.39
C ARG A 123 27.76 -22.69 0.26
N LEU A 124 26.96 -22.67 1.32
CA LEU A 124 25.66 -23.35 1.35
C LEU A 124 24.61 -22.58 0.55
N PRO A 125 23.81 -23.26 -0.30
CA PRO A 125 22.76 -22.63 -1.09
C PRO A 125 21.78 -21.80 -0.25
N THR A 126 21.63 -20.52 -0.57
CA THR A 126 20.81 -19.60 0.22
C THR A 126 20.00 -18.66 -0.67
N VAL A 127 18.69 -18.63 -0.50
CA VAL A 127 17.82 -17.65 -1.14
C VAL A 127 17.41 -16.61 -0.11
N VAL A 128 17.50 -15.34 -0.48
CA VAL A 128 17.09 -14.21 0.38
C VAL A 128 16.10 -13.37 -0.39
N THR A 129 14.96 -13.02 0.20
CA THR A 129 14.08 -11.99 -0.34
C THR A 129 14.17 -10.73 0.51
N THR A 130 14.12 -9.56 -0.11
CA THR A 130 14.10 -8.28 0.61
C THR A 130 13.30 -7.22 -0.12
N ASN A 131 12.57 -6.41 0.65
CA ASN A 131 11.86 -5.22 0.17
C ASN A 131 12.74 -3.96 0.22
N GLN A 132 13.96 -4.05 0.76
CA GLN A 132 14.87 -2.93 0.95
C GLN A 132 15.96 -2.89 -0.14
N GLU A 133 16.53 -1.70 -0.34
CA GLU A 133 17.80 -1.60 -1.06
C GLU A 133 18.92 -2.20 -0.21
N LEU A 134 19.91 -2.81 -0.87
CA LEU A 134 21.01 -3.50 -0.17
C LEU A 134 21.86 -2.53 0.66
N GLU A 135 21.87 -1.26 0.28
CA GLU A 135 22.49 -0.14 1.00
C GLU A 135 21.91 0.07 2.41
N ALA A 136 20.64 -0.30 2.63
CA ALA A 136 19.97 -0.19 3.92
C ALA A 136 20.25 -1.39 4.84
N ILE A 137 20.85 -2.46 4.32
CA ILE A 137 21.25 -3.63 5.11
C ILE A 137 22.55 -3.32 5.86
N GLU A 138 22.66 -3.82 7.09
CA GLU A 138 23.86 -3.69 7.93
C GLU A 138 25.13 -4.11 7.18
N GLY A 139 26.22 -3.34 7.37
CA GLY A 139 27.42 -3.42 6.53
C GLY A 139 28.08 -4.79 6.47
N ARG A 140 28.15 -5.53 7.59
CA ARG A 140 28.74 -6.87 7.63
C ARG A 140 27.89 -7.88 6.85
N ILE A 141 26.57 -7.83 6.98
CA ILE A 141 25.64 -8.69 6.21
C ILE A 141 25.67 -8.29 4.73
N ARG A 142 25.59 -6.99 4.42
CA ARG A 142 25.63 -6.44 3.06
C ARG A 142 26.88 -6.92 2.31
N SER A 143 28.05 -6.89 2.95
CA SER A 143 29.32 -7.32 2.32
C SER A 143 29.27 -8.75 1.75
N ARG A 144 28.50 -9.64 2.37
CA ARG A 144 28.29 -11.02 1.91
C ARG A 144 27.23 -11.11 0.83
N LEU A 145 26.14 -10.35 0.96
CA LEU A 145 25.03 -10.33 -0.01
C LEU A 145 25.39 -9.69 -1.36
N VAL A 146 26.48 -8.92 -1.44
CA VAL A 146 26.92 -8.27 -2.68
C VAL A 146 28.16 -8.90 -3.32
N ASP A 147 28.69 -10.01 -2.77
CA ASP A 147 29.81 -10.70 -3.41
C ASP A 147 29.36 -11.42 -4.69
N HIS A 148 29.63 -10.80 -5.84
CA HIS A 148 29.28 -11.31 -7.16
C HIS A 148 29.89 -12.69 -7.51
N ARG A 149 30.88 -13.17 -6.75
CA ARG A 149 31.46 -14.51 -6.96
C ARG A 149 30.57 -15.63 -6.44
N LEU A 150 29.75 -15.34 -5.43
CA LEU A 150 28.86 -16.29 -4.78
C LEU A 150 27.40 -15.91 -4.95
N VAL A 151 27.09 -14.63 -5.10
CA VAL A 151 25.73 -14.10 -5.01
C VAL A 151 25.24 -13.55 -6.34
N GLN A 152 24.10 -14.08 -6.78
CA GLN A 152 23.30 -13.51 -7.86
C GLN A 152 22.20 -12.62 -7.28
N ILE A 153 22.16 -11.36 -7.71
CA ILE A 153 21.12 -10.40 -7.29
C ILE A 153 20.15 -10.19 -8.44
N LEU A 154 18.88 -10.51 -8.23
CA LEU A 154 17.79 -10.26 -9.18
C LEU A 154 16.87 -9.18 -8.62
N THR A 155 16.77 -8.07 -9.34
CA THR A 155 15.84 -6.98 -9.00
C THR A 155 14.51 -7.19 -9.71
N ILE A 156 13.44 -7.42 -8.95
CA ILE A 156 12.10 -7.59 -9.47
C ILE A 156 11.41 -6.23 -9.51
N ILE A 157 11.35 -5.70 -10.73
CA ILE A 157 10.61 -4.48 -11.07
C ILE A 157 9.33 -4.95 -11.76
N ALA A 158 8.40 -5.42 -10.93
CA ALA A 158 7.07 -5.82 -11.34
C ALA A 158 6.03 -4.98 -10.58
N PRO A 159 4.79 -4.90 -11.05
CA PRO A 159 3.67 -4.47 -10.21
C PRO A 159 3.46 -5.46 -9.05
N ASP A 160 2.71 -5.06 -8.04
CA ASP A 160 2.30 -5.98 -6.97
C ASP A 160 1.39 -7.07 -7.55
N PHE A 161 1.85 -8.32 -7.54
CA PHE A 161 1.10 -9.49 -8.02
C PHE A 161 0.03 -9.97 -7.04
N ARG A 162 0.03 -9.52 -5.78
CA ARG A 162 -1.11 -9.73 -4.86
C ARG A 162 -2.34 -8.95 -5.34
N ARG A 163 -2.13 -7.98 -6.25
CA ARG A 163 -3.14 -7.21 -6.97
C ARG A 163 -3.36 -7.71 -8.42
N ALA A 164 -2.92 -8.94 -8.76
CA ALA A 164 -3.05 -9.49 -10.12
C ALA A 164 -4.52 -9.74 -10.50
N GLY A 165 -5.15 -8.66 -10.96
CA GLY A 165 -6.51 -8.57 -11.44
C GLY A 165 -6.85 -7.19 -12.02
N PHE A 166 -6.19 -6.10 -11.59
CA PHE A 166 -6.56 -4.74 -12.00
C PHE A 166 -5.36 -3.80 -12.21
N ASP A 167 -5.59 -2.76 -13.02
CA ASP A 167 -4.63 -1.88 -13.72
C ASP A 167 -3.39 -1.38 -12.94
N GLU A 168 -2.23 -1.42 -13.63
CA GLU A 168 -0.88 -1.05 -13.15
C GLU A 168 -0.66 0.47 -12.86
N THR A 169 -1.71 1.30 -12.83
CA THR A 169 -1.55 2.77 -12.74
C THR A 169 -1.68 3.33 -11.33
N GLN A 170 -2.00 2.52 -10.33
CA GLN A 170 -2.30 3.06 -9.00
C GLN A 170 -1.10 3.06 -8.05
N PRO A 171 -0.87 4.15 -7.29
CA PRO A 171 0.21 4.21 -6.32
C PRO A 171 0.03 3.21 -5.18
N ASP A 172 1.14 2.80 -4.55
CA ASP A 172 1.17 1.74 -3.52
C ASP A 172 0.29 2.06 -2.28
N LEU A 173 0.02 3.36 -2.07
CA LEU A 173 -0.83 3.95 -1.04
C LEU A 173 -2.34 3.98 -1.38
N SER A 174 -2.72 3.61 -2.61
CA SER A 174 -4.10 3.68 -3.07
C SER A 174 -4.94 2.56 -2.44
N THR A 175 -6.03 2.92 -1.77
CA THR A 175 -7.05 1.98 -1.25
C THR A 175 -8.22 1.79 -2.23
N LEU A 176 -8.11 2.26 -3.48
CA LEU A 176 -9.19 2.14 -4.48
C LEU A 176 -9.64 0.69 -4.70
N ASP A 177 -8.73 -0.28 -4.52
CA ASP A 177 -9.02 -1.72 -4.64
C ASP A 177 -10.19 -2.16 -3.73
N LEU A 178 -10.37 -1.51 -2.57
CA LEU A 178 -11.47 -1.79 -1.63
C LEU A 178 -12.84 -1.28 -2.15
N HIS A 179 -12.83 -0.48 -3.21
CA HIS A 179 -13.99 0.22 -3.77
C HIS A 179 -14.25 -0.14 -5.25
N ASN A 180 -13.75 -1.27 -5.73
CA ASN A 180 -13.89 -1.69 -7.14
C ASN A 180 -15.35 -1.79 -7.63
N ASP A 181 -16.28 -2.16 -6.74
CA ASP A 181 -17.70 -2.27 -7.05
C ASP A 181 -18.43 -0.90 -7.06
N GLN A 182 -17.75 0.17 -6.62
CA GLN A 182 -18.30 1.52 -6.58
C GLN A 182 -18.01 2.26 -7.90
N THR A 183 -18.94 2.13 -8.84
CA THR A 183 -18.86 2.70 -10.18
C THR A 183 -20.06 3.60 -10.45
N PHE A 184 -20.00 4.42 -11.51
CA PHE A 184 -21.15 5.21 -11.95
C PHE A 184 -22.36 4.33 -12.30
N SER A 185 -22.14 3.13 -12.83
CA SER A 185 -23.22 2.17 -13.15
C SER A 185 -23.88 1.55 -11.92
N THR A 186 -23.15 1.43 -10.81
CA THR A 186 -23.67 0.84 -9.56
C THR A 186 -24.22 1.90 -8.60
N PHE A 187 -24.12 3.19 -8.95
CA PHE A 187 -24.66 4.27 -8.14
C PHE A 187 -26.18 4.40 -8.31
N ASN A 188 -26.91 4.51 -7.21
CA ASN A 188 -28.37 4.62 -7.24
C ASN A 188 -28.81 6.07 -7.01
N LEU A 189 -29.50 6.66 -7.98
CA LEU A 189 -29.97 8.06 -7.89
C LEU A 189 -31.20 8.25 -6.98
N ARG A 190 -31.80 7.15 -6.48
CA ARG A 190 -32.92 7.14 -5.54
C ARG A 190 -34.11 8.00 -5.98
N GLU A 191 -34.31 8.14 -7.29
CA GLU A 191 -35.34 9.00 -7.90
C GLU A 191 -36.76 8.69 -7.41
N ARG A 192 -37.02 7.43 -7.03
CA ARG A 192 -38.33 6.95 -6.56
C ARG A 192 -38.48 6.97 -5.03
N GLU A 193 -37.40 7.24 -4.29
CA GLU A 193 -37.37 7.21 -2.83
C GLU A 193 -37.26 8.59 -2.20
N LEU A 194 -36.61 9.52 -2.90
CA LEU A 194 -36.31 10.86 -2.40
C LEU A 194 -37.33 11.90 -2.87
N PRO A 195 -37.58 12.95 -2.08
CA PRO A 195 -38.25 14.14 -2.56
C PRO A 195 -37.56 14.70 -3.82
N GLN A 196 -38.34 15.26 -4.76
CA GLN A 196 -37.82 15.71 -6.06
C GLN A 196 -36.60 16.64 -5.95
N HIS A 197 -36.58 17.54 -4.96
CA HIS A 197 -35.48 18.47 -4.75
C HIS A 197 -34.18 17.78 -4.28
N GLU A 198 -34.27 16.70 -3.50
CA GLU A 198 -33.12 15.91 -3.06
C GLU A 198 -32.62 14.98 -4.17
N ALA A 199 -33.55 14.37 -4.92
CA ALA A 199 -33.21 13.58 -6.11
C ALA A 199 -32.49 14.43 -7.16
N ASN A 200 -33.01 15.62 -7.47
CA ASN A 200 -32.38 16.58 -8.40
C ASN A 200 -31.00 17.04 -7.89
N ASN A 201 -30.84 17.24 -6.58
CA ASN A 201 -29.53 17.57 -5.98
C ASN A 201 -28.53 16.42 -6.15
N LEU A 202 -28.95 15.18 -5.90
CA LEU A 202 -28.11 14.00 -6.06
C LEU A 202 -27.73 13.76 -7.53
N GLN A 203 -28.67 13.99 -8.45
CA GLN A 203 -28.44 13.94 -9.90
C GLN A 203 -27.35 14.94 -10.34
N ARG A 204 -27.45 16.19 -9.89
CA ARG A 204 -26.42 17.21 -10.16
C ARG A 204 -25.05 16.86 -9.57
N ALA A 205 -25.01 16.21 -8.40
CA ALA A 205 -23.76 15.71 -7.81
C ALA A 205 -23.15 14.60 -8.68
N PHE A 206 -23.98 13.69 -9.18
CA PHE A 206 -23.58 12.61 -10.08
C PHE A 206 -23.06 13.15 -11.42
N GLU A 207 -23.72 14.15 -11.99
CA GLU A 207 -23.29 14.82 -13.21
C GLU A 207 -21.96 15.54 -13.03
N ALA A 208 -21.76 16.25 -11.92
CA ALA A 208 -20.49 16.88 -11.59
C ALA A 208 -19.35 15.85 -11.45
N ALA A 209 -19.62 14.71 -10.80
CA ALA A 209 -18.66 13.61 -10.71
C ALA A 209 -18.30 13.06 -12.10
N LYS A 210 -19.29 12.85 -12.97
CA LYS A 210 -19.07 12.34 -14.32
C LYS A 210 -18.26 13.32 -15.17
N ALA A 211 -18.59 14.61 -15.10
CA ALA A 211 -17.85 15.66 -15.80
C ALA A 211 -16.38 15.72 -15.36
N PHE A 212 -16.11 15.61 -14.05
CA PHE A 212 -14.75 15.54 -13.53
C PHE A 212 -14.01 14.28 -14.01
N ALA A 213 -14.67 13.12 -14.03
CA ALA A 213 -14.08 11.87 -14.53
C ALA A 213 -13.84 11.89 -16.06
N GLU A 214 -14.55 12.75 -16.79
CA GLU A 214 -14.35 13.00 -18.22
C GLU A 214 -13.15 13.90 -18.47
N ASN A 215 -13.02 14.99 -17.71
CA ASN A 215 -11.92 15.95 -17.80
C ASN A 215 -11.49 16.38 -16.38
N PRO A 216 -10.51 15.69 -15.77
CA PRO A 216 -10.09 15.97 -14.41
C PRO A 216 -9.28 17.27 -14.38
N VAL A 217 -9.93 18.35 -13.99
CA VAL A 217 -9.34 19.67 -13.78
C VAL A 217 -9.79 20.24 -12.45
N ASP A 218 -8.90 21.00 -11.80
CA ASP A 218 -9.21 21.71 -10.57
C ASP A 218 -9.77 20.78 -9.47
N TRP A 219 -10.53 21.32 -8.51
CA TRP A 219 -11.00 20.55 -7.36
C TRP A 219 -12.50 20.24 -7.45
N LEU A 220 -12.88 19.07 -6.94
CA LEU A 220 -14.27 18.68 -6.73
C LEU A 220 -14.46 18.24 -5.29
N VAL A 221 -15.30 18.96 -4.55
CA VAL A 221 -15.53 18.70 -3.12
C VAL A 221 -16.96 18.25 -2.89
N PHE A 222 -17.12 17.04 -2.35
CA PHE A 222 -18.39 16.52 -1.88
C PHE A 222 -18.52 16.69 -0.37
N ASN A 223 -19.46 17.52 0.04
CA ASN A 223 -19.85 17.66 1.44
C ASN A 223 -21.25 17.08 1.67
N SER A 224 -21.55 16.70 2.90
CA SER A 224 -22.92 16.30 3.25
C SER A 224 -23.25 16.64 4.69
N ILE A 225 -24.55 16.72 4.93
CA ILE A 225 -25.11 16.88 6.27
C ILE A 225 -25.17 15.53 7.03
N ALA A 226 -25.04 14.37 6.35
CA ALA A 226 -25.13 13.05 6.99
C ALA A 226 -24.14 12.00 6.40
N HIS A 227 -23.78 11.01 7.22
CA HIS A 227 -22.93 9.89 6.78
C HIS A 227 -23.70 8.89 5.92
N GLY A 228 -23.03 8.29 4.94
CA GLY A 228 -23.61 7.25 4.10
C GLY A 228 -24.53 7.75 2.98
N ASN A 229 -24.33 8.97 2.48
CA ASN A 229 -25.11 9.56 1.38
C ASN A 229 -24.51 9.31 -0.02
N GLY A 230 -23.50 8.44 -0.13
CA GLY A 230 -22.86 8.11 -1.42
C GLY A 230 -21.65 8.97 -1.83
N LYS A 231 -21.13 9.84 -0.97
CA LYS A 231 -19.93 10.66 -1.25
C LYS A 231 -18.71 9.82 -1.64
N THR A 232 -18.35 8.86 -0.79
CA THR A 232 -17.27 7.90 -1.06
C THR A 232 -17.53 7.11 -2.34
N HIS A 233 -18.78 6.72 -2.61
CA HIS A 233 -19.13 6.02 -3.84
C HIS A 233 -18.89 6.89 -5.07
N LEU A 234 -19.33 8.16 -5.07
CA LEU A 234 -19.07 9.08 -6.19
C LEU A 234 -17.58 9.31 -6.38
N ALA A 235 -16.83 9.52 -5.30
CA ALA A 235 -15.38 9.69 -5.34
C ALA A 235 -14.66 8.44 -5.88
N ALA A 236 -15.06 7.24 -5.44
CA ALA A 236 -14.56 5.98 -5.95
C ALA A 236 -14.97 5.73 -7.41
N ALA A 237 -16.18 6.12 -7.82
CA ALA A 237 -16.66 6.00 -9.19
C ALA A 237 -15.82 6.86 -10.15
N ILE A 238 -15.48 8.09 -9.75
CA ILE A 238 -14.54 8.96 -10.47
C ILE A 238 -13.20 8.25 -10.62
N ALA A 239 -12.63 7.80 -9.49
CA ALA A 239 -11.32 7.17 -9.47
C ALA A 239 -11.27 5.90 -10.34
N ASN A 240 -12.31 5.05 -10.25
CA ASN A 240 -12.44 3.83 -11.04
C ASN A 240 -12.57 4.12 -12.54
N GLN A 241 -13.32 5.15 -12.94
CA GLN A 241 -13.43 5.52 -14.35
C GLN A 241 -12.10 6.05 -14.90
N LEU A 242 -11.41 6.90 -14.15
CA LEU A 242 -10.09 7.43 -14.52
C LEU A 242 -9.04 6.31 -14.58
N ALA A 243 -9.02 5.40 -13.61
CA ALA A 243 -8.15 4.23 -13.61
C ALA A 243 -8.38 3.35 -14.86
N ARG A 244 -9.64 3.09 -15.23
CA ARG A 244 -9.99 2.35 -16.47
C ARG A 244 -9.58 3.06 -17.76
N LYS A 245 -9.40 4.38 -17.73
CA LYS A 245 -8.84 5.17 -18.85
C LYS A 245 -7.31 5.12 -18.89
N GLY A 246 -6.67 4.46 -17.93
CA GLY A 246 -5.21 4.38 -17.81
C GLY A 246 -4.59 5.57 -17.07
N GLU A 247 -5.40 6.39 -16.38
CA GLU A 247 -4.88 7.48 -15.56
C GLU A 247 -4.32 6.96 -14.23
N VAL A 248 -3.33 7.68 -13.70
CA VAL A 248 -2.74 7.41 -12.38
C VAL A 248 -3.55 8.15 -11.32
N VAL A 249 -4.36 7.40 -10.57
CA VAL A 249 -5.22 7.93 -9.51
C VAL A 249 -4.77 7.41 -8.16
N LEU A 250 -4.60 8.31 -7.20
CA LEU A 250 -4.38 7.98 -5.79
C LEU A 250 -5.69 8.14 -5.03
N PHE A 251 -6.30 7.04 -4.59
CA PHE A 251 -7.44 7.09 -3.68
C PHE A 251 -6.98 6.73 -2.27
N ILE A 252 -7.18 7.60 -1.29
CA ILE A 252 -6.76 7.33 0.09
C ILE A 252 -7.72 7.97 1.09
N SER A 253 -8.01 7.28 2.20
CA SER A 253 -8.73 7.89 3.30
C SER A 253 -7.80 8.84 4.08
N VAL A 254 -8.32 9.97 4.55
CA VAL A 254 -7.56 10.89 5.40
C VAL A 254 -6.99 10.22 6.66
N PRO A 255 -7.72 9.36 7.40
CA PRO A 255 -7.14 8.63 8.53
C PRO A 255 -5.92 7.80 8.13
N ASP A 256 -6.04 6.99 7.07
CA ASP A 256 -4.96 6.11 6.61
C ASP A 256 -3.75 6.93 6.15
N LEU A 257 -3.99 8.05 5.45
CA LEU A 257 -2.94 8.98 5.05
C LEU A 257 -2.17 9.50 6.26
N LEU A 258 -2.88 9.95 7.30
CA LEU A 258 -2.25 10.49 8.51
C LEU A 258 -1.50 9.40 9.27
N ASP A 259 -2.02 8.18 9.36
CA ASP A 259 -1.32 7.08 10.01
C ASP A 259 -0.07 6.64 9.24
N HIS A 260 -0.14 6.61 7.91
CA HIS A 260 1.03 6.39 7.06
C HIS A 260 2.10 7.47 7.24
N LEU A 261 1.69 8.73 7.39
CA LEU A 261 2.62 9.83 7.67
C LEU A 261 3.18 9.73 9.09
N ARG A 262 2.38 9.39 10.11
CA ARG A 262 2.83 9.19 11.50
C ARG A 262 3.84 8.05 11.64
N ALA A 263 3.61 6.93 10.96
CA ALA A 263 4.50 5.78 10.96
C ALA A 263 5.93 6.13 10.47
N THR A 264 6.09 7.22 9.72
CA THR A 264 7.41 7.69 9.25
C THR A 264 8.15 8.60 10.24
N TYR A 265 7.53 9.02 11.36
CA TYR A 265 8.14 9.86 12.41
C TYR A 265 8.86 9.07 13.51
N SER A 266 8.83 7.74 13.50
CA SER A 266 9.67 6.95 14.42
C SER A 266 11.15 7.27 14.16
N PRO A 267 11.98 7.52 15.20
CA PRO A 267 13.41 7.85 15.06
C PRO A 267 14.26 6.83 14.28
N SER A 268 13.68 5.66 13.99
CA SER A 268 14.26 4.53 13.27
C SER A 268 13.79 4.37 11.81
N SER A 269 13.00 5.29 11.25
CA SER A 269 12.48 5.20 9.87
C SER A 269 13.52 5.64 8.82
N VAL A 270 13.92 4.71 7.94
CA VAL A 270 14.88 4.92 6.82
C VAL A 270 14.19 5.55 5.58
N ILE A 271 12.86 5.61 5.55
CA ILE A 271 12.13 6.37 4.53
C ILE A 271 12.04 7.80 5.02
N LYS A 272 12.79 8.73 4.41
CA LYS A 272 12.60 10.16 4.65
C LYS A 272 11.13 10.47 4.38
N TYR A 273 10.43 10.89 5.44
CA TYR A 273 9.07 11.44 5.45
C TYR A 273 8.72 12.21 4.15
N ASP A 274 9.68 13.00 3.67
CA ASP A 274 9.59 13.81 2.46
C ASP A 274 9.21 13.05 1.19
N ARG A 275 9.65 11.79 1.00
CA ARG A 275 9.41 11.07 -0.27
C ARG A 275 7.95 10.64 -0.41
N ARG A 276 7.38 10.03 0.64
CA ARG A 276 5.98 9.57 0.64
C ARG A 276 5.01 10.74 0.65
N PHE A 277 5.30 11.76 1.46
CA PHE A 277 4.49 12.98 1.44
C PHE A 277 4.54 13.66 0.07
N ASN A 278 5.71 13.73 -0.58
CA ASN A 278 5.82 14.26 -1.94
C ASN A 278 5.05 13.44 -2.97
N GLU A 279 5.04 12.11 -2.89
CA GLU A 279 4.28 11.25 -3.80
C GLU A 279 2.78 11.57 -3.77
N VAL A 280 2.19 11.70 -2.58
CA VAL A 280 0.78 12.12 -2.42
C VAL A 280 0.60 13.55 -2.96
N LYS A 281 1.52 14.44 -2.61
CA LYS A 281 1.49 15.87 -2.97
C LYS A 281 1.54 16.12 -4.47
N THR A 282 2.29 15.32 -5.22
CA THR A 282 2.50 15.48 -6.68
C THR A 282 1.74 14.46 -7.53
N SER A 283 0.87 13.64 -6.92
CA SER A 283 0.06 12.67 -7.65
C SER A 283 -0.80 13.35 -8.74
N PRO A 284 -0.92 12.78 -9.96
CA PRO A 284 -1.67 13.40 -11.05
C PRO A 284 -3.14 13.65 -10.71
N VAL A 285 -3.82 12.63 -10.15
CA VAL A 285 -5.17 12.77 -9.60
C VAL A 285 -5.18 12.23 -8.18
N LEU A 286 -5.68 13.01 -7.24
CA LEU A 286 -5.81 12.63 -5.83
C LEU A 286 -7.27 12.60 -5.42
N VAL A 287 -7.70 11.53 -4.79
CA VAL A 287 -8.98 11.42 -4.11
C VAL A 287 -8.71 11.26 -2.61
N LEU A 288 -9.10 12.27 -1.83
CA LEU A 288 -9.06 12.25 -0.37
C LEU A 288 -10.45 11.94 0.16
N ASP A 289 -10.63 10.73 0.67
CA ASP A 289 -11.89 10.31 1.26
C ASP A 289 -11.93 10.59 2.77
N ASP A 290 -13.12 10.93 3.25
CA ASP A 290 -13.47 11.14 4.66
C ASP A 290 -12.60 12.18 5.37
N LEU A 291 -12.48 13.37 4.77
CA LEU A 291 -11.89 14.53 5.44
C LEU A 291 -12.81 14.98 6.58
N GLY A 292 -12.55 14.45 7.78
CA GLY A 292 -13.38 14.61 8.98
C GLY A 292 -12.64 15.21 10.18
N THR A 293 -13.19 14.99 11.38
CA THR A 293 -12.69 15.52 12.67
C THR A 293 -11.30 15.04 13.09
N GLU A 294 -10.74 14.04 12.42
CA GLU A 294 -9.37 13.55 12.63
C GLU A 294 -8.30 14.60 12.28
N SER A 295 -8.68 15.63 11.53
CA SER A 295 -7.92 16.87 11.36
C SER A 295 -7.85 17.72 12.63
N ALA A 296 -8.36 17.28 13.78
CA ALA A 296 -8.32 18.09 15.01
C ALA A 296 -6.90 18.27 15.58
N THR A 297 -5.97 17.32 15.34
CA THR A 297 -4.61 17.48 15.85
C THR A 297 -3.87 18.60 15.09
N PRO A 298 -3.11 19.49 15.78
CA PRO A 298 -2.36 20.56 15.11
C PRO A 298 -1.45 20.05 13.98
N TRP A 299 -0.84 18.88 14.19
CA TRP A 299 -0.01 18.23 13.19
C TRP A 299 -0.81 17.79 11.95
N ALA A 300 -1.98 17.17 12.13
CA ALA A 300 -2.82 16.77 10.99
C ALA A 300 -3.27 17.99 10.16
N ARG A 301 -3.66 19.09 10.84
CA ARG A 301 -3.99 20.36 10.16
C ARG A 301 -2.83 20.89 9.34
N GLU A 302 -1.65 20.94 9.93
CA GLU A 302 -0.44 21.40 9.24
C GLU A 302 -0.16 20.56 7.97
N LYS A 303 -0.26 19.23 8.06
CA LYS A 303 0.06 18.34 6.94
C LYS A 303 -0.99 18.37 5.84
N LEU A 304 -2.27 18.35 6.20
CA LEU A 304 -3.36 18.53 5.24
C LEU A 304 -3.27 19.89 4.56
N TYR A 305 -2.95 20.96 5.30
CA TYR A 305 -2.72 22.27 4.73
C TYR A 305 -1.55 22.30 3.74
N GLN A 306 -0.40 21.72 4.08
CA GLN A 306 0.76 21.65 3.18
C GLN A 306 0.44 20.89 1.89
N LEU A 307 -0.26 19.76 2.00
CA LEU A 307 -0.68 18.93 0.88
C LEU A 307 -1.64 19.70 -0.03
N LEU A 308 -2.74 20.19 0.53
CA LEU A 308 -3.82 20.85 -0.19
C LEU A 308 -3.35 22.20 -0.76
N ASN A 309 -2.53 22.97 -0.05
CA ASN A 309 -1.96 24.21 -0.59
C ASN A 309 -1.16 23.98 -1.86
N HIS A 310 -0.25 23.01 -1.83
CA HIS A 310 0.59 22.71 -2.98
C HIS A 310 -0.27 22.33 -4.20
N ARG A 311 -1.25 21.44 -4.00
CA ARG A 311 -2.13 21.00 -5.08
C ARG A 311 -3.00 22.13 -5.63
N TYR A 312 -3.43 23.05 -4.78
CA TYR A 312 -4.20 24.23 -5.18
C TYR A 312 -3.35 25.19 -6.03
N ILE A 313 -2.12 25.47 -5.61
CA ILE A 313 -1.19 26.33 -6.36
C ILE A 313 -0.80 25.69 -7.69
N ALA A 314 -0.50 24.38 -7.67
CA ALA A 314 -0.07 23.63 -8.85
C ALA A 314 -1.24 23.20 -9.77
N ARG A 315 -2.49 23.55 -9.42
CA ARG A 315 -3.72 23.17 -10.14
C ARG A 315 -3.82 21.67 -10.43
N LEU A 316 -3.45 20.86 -9.43
CA LEU A 316 -3.52 19.41 -9.55
C LEU A 316 -4.95 18.91 -9.25
N PRO A 317 -5.54 18.08 -10.12
CA PRO A 317 -6.88 17.53 -9.94
C PRO A 317 -7.06 16.84 -8.59
N THR A 318 -8.05 17.27 -7.82
CA THR A 318 -8.27 16.77 -6.46
C THR A 318 -9.74 16.59 -6.15
N VAL A 319 -10.15 15.37 -5.80
CA VAL A 319 -11.49 15.10 -5.26
C VAL A 319 -11.40 14.96 -3.75
N ILE A 320 -12.31 15.61 -3.03
CA ILE A 320 -12.35 15.57 -1.56
C ILE A 320 -13.75 15.19 -1.13
N THR A 321 -13.89 14.24 -0.22
CA THR A 321 -15.15 13.98 0.48
C THR A 321 -15.04 14.41 1.92
N THR A 322 -16.09 15.02 2.46
CA THR A 322 -16.14 15.42 3.87
C THR A 322 -17.56 15.28 4.41
N ALA A 323 -17.69 14.80 5.64
CA ALA A 323 -18.94 14.81 6.40
C ALA A 323 -18.99 15.95 7.43
N THR A 324 -17.90 16.70 7.59
CA THR A 324 -17.81 17.81 8.53
C THR A 324 -18.40 19.08 7.89
N PRO A 325 -19.23 19.86 8.60
CA PRO A 325 -19.66 21.16 8.11
C PRO A 325 -18.46 22.04 7.77
N ILE A 326 -18.51 22.75 6.65
CA ILE A 326 -17.39 23.60 6.18
C ILE A 326 -16.93 24.59 7.26
N LYS A 327 -17.87 25.13 8.02
CA LYS A 327 -17.62 26.11 9.09
C LYS A 327 -16.74 25.58 10.22
N ASP A 328 -16.64 24.26 10.34
CA ASP A 328 -15.84 23.57 11.35
C ASP A 328 -14.47 23.14 10.79
N LEU A 329 -14.20 23.38 9.51
CA LEU A 329 -12.90 23.15 8.89
C LEU A 329 -11.93 24.29 9.24
N ASP A 330 -10.65 24.04 8.98
CA ASP A 330 -9.62 25.08 9.09
C ASP A 330 -9.94 26.25 8.12
N PRO A 331 -9.92 27.52 8.57
CA PRO A 331 -10.28 28.67 7.72
C PRO A 331 -9.46 28.78 6.43
N GLN A 332 -8.21 28.31 6.43
CA GLN A 332 -7.36 28.35 5.24
C GLN A 332 -7.73 27.26 4.23
N LEU A 333 -8.23 26.12 4.71
CA LEU A 333 -8.77 25.05 3.85
C LEU A 333 -10.15 25.43 3.31
N GLU A 334 -11.00 26.02 4.14
CA GLU A 334 -12.31 26.55 3.74
C GLU A 334 -12.16 27.54 2.57
N SER A 335 -11.28 28.54 2.69
CA SER A 335 -11.07 29.54 1.63
C SER A 335 -10.65 28.93 0.29
N ARG A 336 -9.93 27.80 0.28
CA ARG A 336 -9.53 27.12 -0.96
C ARG A 336 -10.62 26.23 -1.53
N MET A 337 -11.33 25.52 -0.66
CA MET A 337 -12.44 24.65 -1.09
C MET A 337 -13.63 25.44 -1.62
N MET A 338 -13.81 26.68 -1.15
CA MET A 338 -14.88 27.60 -1.57
C MET A 338 -14.47 28.55 -2.69
N ASP A 339 -13.25 28.44 -3.22
CA ASP A 339 -12.82 29.24 -4.37
C ASP A 339 -13.49 28.74 -5.65
N GLU A 340 -14.59 29.37 -6.05
CA GLU A 340 -15.38 29.00 -7.24
C GLU A 340 -14.57 29.04 -8.55
N SER A 341 -13.42 29.73 -8.58
CA SER A 341 -12.56 29.76 -9.76
C SER A 341 -11.73 28.49 -9.94
N ARG A 342 -11.60 27.66 -8.89
CA ARG A 342 -10.69 26.51 -8.82
C ARG A 342 -11.26 25.30 -8.05
N SER A 343 -12.48 25.40 -7.55
CA SER A 343 -13.11 24.35 -6.77
C SER A 343 -14.61 24.35 -7.04
N THR A 344 -15.11 23.20 -7.48
CA THR A 344 -16.54 22.93 -7.53
C THR A 344 -16.95 22.31 -6.20
N PHE A 345 -17.69 23.07 -5.40
CA PHE A 345 -18.18 22.61 -4.10
C PHE A 345 -19.63 22.12 -4.19
N PHE A 346 -19.89 20.88 -3.78
CA PHE A 346 -21.21 20.26 -3.88
C PHE A 346 -21.67 19.70 -2.53
N VAL A 347 -22.82 20.20 -2.03
CA VAL A 347 -23.48 19.66 -0.84
C VAL A 347 -24.52 18.62 -1.26
N ILE A 348 -24.30 17.36 -0.86
CA ILE A 348 -25.27 16.28 -1.00
C ILE A 348 -26.27 16.37 0.15
N LYS A 349 -27.51 16.72 -0.19
CA LYS A 349 -28.63 16.89 0.75
C LYS A 349 -29.41 15.60 1.00
N ALA A 350 -29.24 14.59 0.14
CA ALA A 350 -29.93 13.31 0.27
C ALA A 350 -29.60 12.62 1.62
N PRO A 351 -30.57 11.99 2.30
CA PRO A 351 -30.37 11.25 3.55
C PRO A 351 -29.56 9.96 3.34
N SER A 352 -29.09 9.37 4.44
CA SER A 352 -28.29 8.15 4.43
C SER A 352 -28.98 6.98 3.73
N TYR A 353 -28.23 6.20 2.96
CA TYR A 353 -28.70 4.96 2.33
C TYR A 353 -29.15 3.90 3.34
N ARG A 354 -28.67 3.96 4.59
CA ARG A 354 -28.95 2.97 5.64
C ARG A 354 -30.20 3.26 6.49
N GLY A 355 -30.96 4.32 6.20
CA GLY A 355 -32.00 4.80 7.11
C GLY A 355 -33.37 5.08 6.48
N LYS A 356 -34.20 4.04 6.32
CA LYS A 356 -35.60 4.17 6.78
C LYS A 356 -35.52 4.33 8.29
N ILE A 357 -35.63 5.56 8.78
CA ILE A 357 -35.99 5.75 10.19
C ILE A 357 -37.35 5.07 10.33
N ARG A 358 -37.42 4.00 11.14
CA ARG A 358 -38.69 3.45 11.64
C ARG A 358 -39.46 4.63 12.19
N THR A 359 -40.51 5.04 11.48
CA THR A 359 -41.54 5.93 12.00
C THR A 359 -41.92 5.40 13.37
N LYS A 360 -41.67 6.20 14.43
CA LYS A 360 -42.26 5.98 15.74
C LYS A 360 -43.75 5.71 15.48
N ARG A 361 -44.21 4.50 15.79
CA ARG A 361 -45.64 4.24 15.91
C ARG A 361 -46.14 5.25 16.94
N SER A 362 -46.97 6.18 16.49
CA SER A 362 -47.78 7.02 17.36
C SER A 362 -48.57 6.07 18.25
N THR A 363 -48.27 6.09 19.54
CA THR A 363 -49.24 5.69 20.55
C THR A 363 -50.42 6.64 20.42
N HIS A 364 -51.47 6.14 19.78
CA HIS A 364 -52.79 6.73 19.86
C HIS A 364 -53.72 5.72 20.50
N ARG A 365 -54.22 6.16 21.65
CA ARG A 365 -55.24 5.60 22.54
C ARG A 365 -54.78 4.54 23.52
#